data_AF-A0A1I7TB47-F1
#
_entry.id   AF-A0A1I7TB47-F1
#
_cell.length_a   1.000
_cell.length_b   1.000
_cell.length_c   1.000
_cell.angle_alpha   90.00
_cell.angle_beta   90.00
_cell.angle_gamma   90.00
#
_symmetry.space_group_name_H-M   'P 1'
#
loop_
_entity.id
_entity.type
_entity.pdbx_description
1 polymer ?
#
loop_
_entity_poly.entity_id
_entity_poly.type
_entity_poly.pdbx_seq_one_letter_code
_entity_poly.pdbx_strand_id
1 'polypeptide(L)'
;MRDPLLLLLLTIPTVLSDYCGEHKVPFGMEVHKNGNVNILCSRPNCHEKKYAECPERATATSCPSNSSWVGGVTQHADGGLRLMCCEYDLLPIYSTVQYEKLTIRPGEYFEGDEQMDGDTVTAFDLIGNIDQVTDSNGNYSYNLLIYRYHCGNIPDTPPSWYMKKQWPYWE
;
A
#
# COMPACT_ATOMS: atom_id res chain seq x y z
N MET A 1 2.64 53.79 24.98
CA MET A 1 2.95 52.95 23.81
C MET A 1 2.63 51.53 24.21
N ARG A 2 1.52 50.98 23.71
CA ARG A 2 1.07 49.61 23.97
C ARG A 2 1.31 48.84 22.68
N ASP A 3 2.40 48.10 22.60
CA ASP A 3 2.63 47.16 21.51
C ASP A 3 1.67 45.97 21.69
N PRO A 4 0.78 45.69 20.73
CA PRO A 4 0.05 44.43 20.75
C PRO A 4 1.02 43.35 20.24
N LEU A 5 1.38 42.43 21.14
CA LEU A 5 2.08 41.19 20.79
C LEU A 5 1.16 40.39 19.85
N LEU A 6 1.38 40.53 18.54
CA LEU A 6 0.64 39.82 17.50
C LEU A 6 1.05 38.34 17.54
N LEU A 7 0.26 37.49 18.20
CA LEU A 7 0.43 36.04 18.12
C LEU A 7 0.09 35.58 16.70
N LEU A 8 1.12 35.33 15.89
CA LEU A 8 0.98 34.67 14.60
C LEU A 8 0.70 33.17 14.87
N LEU A 9 -0.57 32.78 14.86
CA LEU A 9 -0.99 31.38 14.90
C LEU A 9 -0.57 30.70 13.58
N LEU A 10 0.57 30.02 13.59
CA LEU A 10 1.01 29.14 12.50
C LEU A 10 0.05 27.95 12.41
N THR A 11 -0.85 27.98 11.43
CA THR A 11 -1.68 26.82 11.06
C THR A 11 -0.80 25.81 10.35
N ILE A 12 -0.35 24.77 11.05
CA ILE A 12 0.41 23.66 10.46
C ILE A 12 -0.58 22.79 9.67
N PRO A 13 -0.38 22.57 8.36
CA PRO A 13 -1.21 21.66 7.60
C PRO A 13 -1.12 20.25 8.19
N THR A 14 -2.28 19.67 8.52
CA THR A 14 -2.37 18.30 9.04
C THR A 14 -2.16 17.32 7.90
N VAL A 15 -1.19 16.43 8.05
CA VAL A 15 -0.95 15.30 7.13
C VAL A 15 -1.48 14.05 7.83
N LEU A 16 -2.42 13.35 7.19
CA LEU A 16 -2.93 12.07 7.69
C LEU A 16 -2.18 10.96 6.95
N SER A 17 -1.63 10.01 7.70
CA SER A 17 -0.88 8.91 7.11
C SER A 17 -1.25 7.60 7.76
N ASP A 18 -1.32 6.55 6.95
CA ASP A 18 -1.66 5.21 7.40
C ASP A 18 -0.70 4.20 6.75
N TYR A 19 -0.07 3.37 7.56
CA TYR A 19 1.01 2.47 7.17
C TYR A 19 0.85 1.12 7.83
N CYS A 20 1.01 0.04 7.08
CA CYS A 20 0.91 -1.30 7.65
C CYS A 20 2.08 -1.65 8.58
N GLY A 21 3.24 -1.03 8.37
CA GLY A 21 4.45 -1.30 9.15
C GLY A 21 5.04 -2.68 8.83
N GLU A 22 5.94 -3.15 9.67
CA GLU A 22 6.69 -4.37 9.41
C GLU A 22 5.81 -5.63 9.43
N HIS A 23 6.11 -6.54 8.50
CA HIS A 23 5.47 -7.86 8.37
C HIS A 23 3.96 -7.83 8.12
N LYS A 24 3.42 -6.68 7.71
CA LYS A 24 2.03 -6.53 7.29
C LYS A 24 1.94 -6.11 5.83
N VAL A 25 0.79 -6.41 5.23
CA VAL A 25 0.44 -5.98 3.87
C VAL A 25 -0.93 -5.30 3.90
N PRO A 26 -1.19 -4.30 3.03
CA PRO A 26 -2.53 -3.77 2.90
C PRO A 26 -3.34 -4.67 1.98
N PHE A 27 -4.38 -5.26 2.55
CA PHE A 27 -5.32 -6.14 1.86
C PHE A 27 -6.64 -5.42 1.53
N GLY A 28 -6.86 -4.22 2.09
CA GLY A 28 -8.08 -3.45 1.87
C GLY A 28 -7.88 -1.96 2.04
N MET A 29 -8.91 -1.20 1.68
CA MET A 29 -8.94 0.26 1.73
C MET A 29 -10.35 0.74 2.01
N GLU A 30 -10.48 1.72 2.89
CA GLU A 30 -11.72 2.43 3.18
C GLU A 30 -11.57 3.89 2.77
N VAL A 31 -12.57 4.42 2.05
CA VAL A 31 -12.67 5.85 1.74
C VAL A 31 -13.83 6.42 2.54
N HIS A 32 -13.52 7.23 3.54
CA HIS A 32 -14.51 7.90 4.36
C HIS A 32 -15.28 8.94 3.55
N LYS A 33 -16.50 9.28 3.98
CA LYS A 33 -17.34 10.30 3.32
C LYS A 33 -16.69 11.70 3.26
N ASN A 34 -15.76 11.98 4.17
CA ASN A 34 -14.99 13.23 4.20
C ASN A 34 -13.73 13.19 3.32
N GLY A 35 -13.46 12.05 2.67
CA GLY A 35 -12.29 11.84 1.80
C GLY A 35 -11.08 11.21 2.48
N ASN A 36 -11.15 10.98 3.79
CA ASN A 36 -10.06 10.30 4.46
C ASN A 36 -9.94 8.86 3.97
N VAL A 37 -8.74 8.47 3.61
CA VAL A 37 -8.38 7.11 3.21
C VAL A 37 -7.69 6.40 4.37
N ASN A 38 -8.20 5.23 4.72
CA ASN A 38 -7.53 4.28 5.60
C ASN A 38 -7.21 3.01 4.83
N ILE A 39 -6.11 2.35 5.17
CA ILE A 39 -5.74 1.04 4.65
C ILE A 39 -5.99 -0.04 5.71
N LEU A 40 -6.47 -1.19 5.26
CA LEU A 40 -6.70 -2.35 6.11
C LEU A 40 -5.47 -3.25 5.97
N CYS A 41 -4.84 -3.58 7.11
CA CYS A 41 -3.57 -4.31 7.12
C CYS A 41 -3.71 -5.68 7.80
N SER A 42 -3.24 -6.73 7.14
CA SER A 42 -3.20 -8.10 7.66
C SER A 42 -1.77 -8.60 7.85
N ARG A 43 -1.61 -9.69 8.59
CA ARG A 43 -0.35 -10.47 8.72
C ARG A 43 -0.60 -11.88 8.21
N PRO A 44 -0.61 -12.11 6.89
CA PRO A 44 -0.77 -13.45 6.37
C PRO A 44 0.38 -14.32 6.89
N ASN A 45 0.08 -15.51 7.41
CA ASN A 45 1.11 -16.39 8.00
C ASN A 45 2.23 -16.78 7.01
N CYS A 46 1.99 -16.68 5.70
CA CYS A 46 3.00 -16.95 4.69
C CYS A 46 3.84 -15.72 4.29
N HIS A 47 3.48 -14.54 4.79
CA HIS A 47 4.20 -13.28 4.60
C HIS A 47 5.27 -13.09 5.71
N GLU A 48 6.09 -14.10 5.95
CA GLU A 48 7.22 -14.00 6.90
C GLU A 48 8.52 -13.50 6.25
N LYS A 49 8.44 -13.06 4.99
CA LYS A 49 9.58 -12.94 4.10
C LYS A 49 9.95 -11.46 3.85
N LYS A 50 11.07 -11.02 4.45
CA LYS A 50 11.64 -9.63 4.45
C LYS A 50 12.11 -9.11 3.08
N TYR A 51 11.47 -9.50 1.99
CA TYR A 51 12.01 -9.29 0.65
C TYR A 51 11.49 -8.04 -0.06
N ALA A 52 10.68 -7.23 0.61
CA ALA A 52 10.18 -6.00 0.03
C ALA A 52 11.03 -4.81 0.46
N GLU A 53 11.52 -4.04 -0.50
CA GLU A 53 12.21 -2.78 -0.28
C GLU A 53 11.18 -1.64 -0.32
N CYS A 54 10.89 -1.06 0.84
CA CYS A 54 9.96 0.07 0.96
C CYS A 54 10.73 1.38 1.19
N PRO A 55 10.34 2.50 0.57
CA PRO A 55 10.86 3.82 0.94
C PRO A 55 10.38 4.19 2.34
N GLU A 56 11.12 5.06 3.03
CA GLU A 56 10.77 5.50 4.40
C GLU A 56 9.46 6.31 4.47
N ARG A 57 9.01 6.89 3.35
CA ARG A 57 7.82 7.73 3.29
C ARG A 57 7.02 7.49 2.03
N ALA A 58 5.71 7.70 2.13
CA ALA A 58 4.83 7.76 0.97
C ALA A 58 5.01 9.08 0.20
N THR A 59 5.52 9.00 -1.03
CA THR A 59 5.78 10.18 -1.88
C THR A 59 5.30 10.01 -3.32
N ALA A 60 5.09 8.77 -3.77
CA ALA A 60 4.64 8.47 -5.12
C ALA A 60 3.14 8.77 -5.29
N THR A 61 2.68 9.10 -6.50
CA THR A 61 1.23 9.23 -6.80
C THR A 61 0.60 7.92 -7.24
N SER A 62 1.41 6.94 -7.64
CA SER A 62 1.03 5.60 -8.10
C SER A 62 2.23 4.67 -7.94
N CYS A 63 1.98 3.37 -7.89
CA CYS A 63 2.98 2.29 -7.89
C CYS A 63 2.90 1.56 -9.24
N PRO A 64 3.65 2.00 -10.26
CA PRO A 64 3.47 1.53 -11.63
C PRO A 64 4.17 0.20 -11.94
N SER A 65 5.06 -0.26 -11.05
CA SER A 65 5.79 -1.51 -11.29
C SER A 65 4.89 -2.71 -11.02
N ASN A 66 4.96 -3.72 -11.89
CA ASN A 66 4.31 -5.01 -11.65
C ASN A 66 4.99 -5.83 -10.53
N SER A 67 6.17 -5.39 -10.07
CA SER A 67 6.86 -5.91 -8.88
C SER A 67 6.54 -5.14 -7.60
N SER A 68 5.69 -4.12 -7.66
CA SER A 68 5.41 -3.26 -6.52
C SER A 68 4.05 -3.53 -5.89
N TRP A 69 3.96 -3.22 -4.60
CA TRP A 69 2.70 -3.08 -3.89
C TRP A 69 2.67 -1.81 -3.05
N VAL A 70 1.47 -1.36 -2.69
CA VAL A 70 1.31 -0.26 -1.73
C VAL A 70 1.61 -0.80 -0.34
N GLY A 71 2.47 -0.15 0.44
CA GLY A 71 2.71 -0.50 1.86
C GLY A 71 2.07 0.49 2.84
N GLY A 72 1.61 1.63 2.32
CA GLY A 72 1.19 2.78 3.11
C GLY A 72 0.71 3.93 2.24
N VAL A 73 -0.06 4.83 2.84
CA VAL A 73 -0.60 6.02 2.19
C VAL A 73 -0.40 7.27 3.05
N THR A 74 -0.34 8.42 2.40
CA THR A 74 -0.33 9.72 3.06
C THR A 74 -1.20 10.69 2.29
N GLN A 75 -2.19 11.26 2.97
CA GLN A 75 -3.05 12.31 2.46
C GLN A 75 -2.39 13.66 2.70
N HIS A 76 -2.12 14.37 1.61
CA HIS A 76 -1.55 15.71 1.64
C HIS A 76 -2.66 16.77 1.75
N ALA A 77 -2.30 17.94 2.26
CA ALA A 77 -3.22 19.07 2.42
C ALA A 77 -3.78 19.61 1.08
N ASP A 78 -3.17 19.25 -0.05
CA ASP A 78 -3.66 19.53 -1.40
C ASP A 78 -4.80 18.58 -1.84
N GLY A 79 -5.19 17.61 -1.00
CA GLY A 79 -6.17 16.57 -1.31
C GLY A 79 -5.58 15.37 -2.08
N GLY A 80 -4.27 15.40 -2.38
CA GLY A 80 -3.57 14.34 -3.07
C GLY A 80 -3.25 13.16 -2.17
N LEU A 81 -3.44 11.94 -2.67
CA LEU A 81 -2.97 10.72 -2.01
C LEU A 81 -1.54 10.38 -2.49
N ARG A 82 -0.63 10.17 -1.55
CA ARG A 82 0.71 9.64 -1.81
C ARG A 82 0.84 8.21 -1.32
N LEU A 83 1.59 7.40 -2.05
CA LEU A 83 1.77 5.98 -1.82
C LEU A 83 3.21 5.68 -1.43
N MET A 84 3.36 4.72 -0.52
CA MET A 84 4.62 4.04 -0.23
C MET A 84 4.68 2.79 -1.09
N CYS A 85 5.42 2.82 -2.20
CA CYS A 85 5.55 1.69 -3.11
C CYS A 85 6.69 0.78 -2.63
N CYS A 86 6.33 -0.40 -2.14
CA CYS A 86 7.28 -1.42 -1.74
C CYS A 86 7.58 -2.33 -2.94
N GLU A 87 8.86 -2.54 -3.23
CA GLU A 87 9.31 -3.35 -4.38
C GLU A 87 9.67 -4.77 -3.95
N TYR A 88 9.13 -5.75 -4.66
CA TYR A 88 9.43 -7.17 -4.51
C TYR A 88 9.55 -7.84 -5.87
N ASP A 89 10.78 -8.10 -6.32
CA ASP A 89 11.10 -8.62 -7.66
C ASP A 89 10.36 -9.93 -8.03
N LEU A 90 9.97 -10.74 -7.04
CA LEU A 90 9.29 -12.04 -7.29
C LEU A 90 7.76 -11.92 -7.25
N LEU A 91 7.20 -10.74 -7.01
CA LEU A 91 5.75 -10.50 -7.01
C LEU A 91 5.08 -11.01 -8.30
N PRO A 92 5.60 -10.75 -9.52
CA PRO A 92 4.95 -11.21 -10.75
C PRO A 92 4.96 -12.73 -10.94
N ILE A 93 5.86 -13.44 -10.23
CA ILE A 93 6.00 -14.89 -10.33
C ILE A 93 5.01 -15.59 -9.38
N TYR A 94 4.80 -15.00 -8.20
CA TYR A 94 4.01 -15.60 -7.13
C TYR A 94 2.65 -14.94 -6.92
N SER A 95 2.22 -14.06 -7.81
CA SER A 95 0.92 -13.42 -7.75
C SER A 95 0.18 -13.45 -9.07
N THR A 96 -1.14 -13.30 -8.98
CA THR A 96 -2.04 -13.12 -10.12
C THR A 96 -2.83 -11.83 -9.93
N VAL A 97 -3.12 -11.10 -11.02
CA VAL A 97 -4.02 -9.94 -10.95
C VAL A 97 -5.44 -10.43 -10.70
N GLN A 98 -6.03 -10.03 -9.58
CA GLN A 98 -7.42 -10.34 -9.23
C GLN A 98 -8.38 -9.27 -9.74
N TYR A 99 -7.99 -8.00 -9.57
CA TYR A 99 -8.70 -6.85 -10.12
C TYR A 99 -7.69 -5.89 -10.72
N GLU A 100 -7.78 -5.63 -12.02
CA GLU A 100 -6.93 -4.63 -12.68
C GLU A 100 -7.37 -3.20 -12.34
N LYS A 101 -8.69 -3.00 -12.17
CA LYS A 101 -9.29 -1.70 -11.87
C LYS A 101 -10.56 -1.88 -11.04
N LEU A 102 -10.41 -1.79 -9.72
CA LEU A 102 -11.54 -1.73 -8.78
C LEU A 102 -11.75 -0.29 -8.31
N THR A 103 -12.87 0.32 -8.70
CA THR A 103 -13.17 1.70 -8.31
C THR A 103 -13.85 1.76 -6.95
N ILE A 104 -13.33 2.58 -6.04
CA ILE A 104 -13.90 2.87 -4.72
C ILE A 104 -14.18 4.38 -4.60
N ARG A 105 -15.39 4.72 -4.17
CA ARG A 105 -15.88 6.09 -3.99
C ARG A 105 -15.93 6.48 -2.51
N PRO A 106 -16.08 7.78 -2.18
CA PRO A 106 -16.31 8.20 -0.81
C PRO A 106 -17.53 7.51 -0.17
N GLY A 107 -17.32 6.90 1.00
CA GLY A 107 -18.29 6.08 1.72
C GLY A 107 -18.24 4.58 1.38
N GLU A 108 -17.34 4.15 0.49
CA GLU A 108 -17.15 2.76 0.11
C GLU A 108 -15.82 2.21 0.66
N TYR A 109 -15.73 0.88 0.70
CA TYR A 109 -14.52 0.16 1.09
C TYR A 109 -14.33 -1.08 0.23
N PHE A 110 -13.09 -1.55 0.18
CA PHE A 110 -12.72 -2.87 -0.31
C PHE A 110 -11.96 -3.60 0.78
N GLU A 111 -12.26 -4.89 0.91
CA GLU A 111 -11.58 -5.81 1.81
C GLU A 111 -11.20 -7.05 1.00
N GLY A 112 -9.91 -7.32 0.90
CA GLY A 112 -9.37 -8.50 0.24
C GLY A 112 -9.60 -9.78 1.04
N ASP A 113 -9.44 -10.92 0.38
CA ASP A 113 -9.73 -12.23 0.97
C ASP A 113 -8.45 -13.03 1.29
N GLU A 114 -8.54 -13.92 2.28
CA GLU A 114 -7.52 -14.93 2.59
C GLU A 114 -8.08 -16.31 2.20
N GLN A 115 -7.43 -16.97 1.23
CA GLN A 115 -7.81 -18.31 0.80
C GLN A 115 -7.22 -19.36 1.74
N MET A 116 -8.06 -20.24 2.27
CA MET A 116 -7.68 -21.24 3.27
C MET A 116 -7.75 -22.66 2.70
N ASP A 117 -6.77 -23.48 3.05
CA ASP A 117 -6.84 -24.95 2.97
C ASP A 117 -6.68 -25.52 4.39
N GLY A 118 -7.81 -25.92 4.99
CA GLY A 118 -7.88 -26.18 6.43
C GLY A 118 -7.50 -24.95 7.24
N ASP A 119 -6.45 -25.07 8.06
CA ASP A 119 -5.92 -23.98 8.90
C ASP A 119 -4.77 -23.21 8.23
N THR A 120 -4.45 -23.51 6.96
CA THR A 120 -3.32 -22.91 6.24
C THR A 120 -3.79 -21.86 5.25
N VAL A 121 -3.26 -20.64 5.37
CA VAL A 121 -3.44 -19.59 4.35
C VAL A 121 -2.65 -19.99 3.11
N THR A 122 -3.34 -20.19 1.99
CA THR A 122 -2.77 -20.59 0.69
C THR A 122 -2.56 -19.41 -0.25
N ALA A 123 -3.38 -18.38 -0.12
CA ALA A 123 -3.23 -17.11 -0.82
C ALA A 123 -3.89 -15.97 -0.06
N PHE A 124 -3.48 -14.74 -0.33
CA PHE A 124 -4.14 -13.54 0.19
C PHE A 124 -4.14 -12.42 -0.85
N ASP A 125 -5.12 -11.54 -0.78
CA ASP A 125 -5.18 -10.36 -1.64
C ASP A 125 -4.35 -9.20 -1.05
N LEU A 126 -3.66 -8.45 -1.90
CA LEU A 126 -2.95 -7.23 -1.53
C LEU A 126 -3.13 -6.11 -2.57
N ILE A 127 -3.03 -4.87 -2.11
CA ILE A 127 -3.14 -3.68 -2.96
C ILE A 127 -1.82 -3.44 -3.71
N GLY A 128 -1.83 -3.65 -5.01
CA GLY A 128 -0.71 -3.38 -5.91
C GLY A 128 -0.52 -1.89 -6.19
N ASN A 129 -1.60 -1.18 -6.50
CA ASN A 129 -1.59 0.25 -6.82
C ASN A 129 -2.91 0.92 -6.40
N ILE A 130 -2.87 2.24 -6.19
CA ILE A 130 -4.04 3.10 -5.95
C ILE A 130 -3.91 4.34 -6.84
N ASP A 131 -4.74 4.45 -7.86
CA ASP A 131 -4.82 5.66 -8.70
C ASP A 131 -5.97 6.54 -8.25
N GLN A 132 -5.65 7.73 -7.72
CA GLN A 132 -6.65 8.76 -7.45
C GLN A 132 -7.11 9.40 -8.77
N VAL A 133 -8.42 9.39 -9.01
CA VAL A 133 -9.03 9.94 -10.23
C VAL A 133 -10.05 10.98 -9.84
N THR A 134 -9.93 12.17 -10.44
CA THR A 134 -10.88 13.28 -10.27
C THR A 134 -11.68 13.46 -11.54
N ASP A 135 -13.01 13.50 -11.43
CA ASP A 135 -13.90 13.77 -12.54
C ASP A 135 -14.00 15.28 -12.85
N SER A 136 -14.68 15.62 -13.95
CA SER A 136 -14.90 17.01 -14.36
C SER A 136 -15.69 17.86 -13.36
N ASN A 137 -16.43 17.22 -12.46
CA ASN A 137 -17.24 17.87 -11.44
C ASN A 137 -16.46 18.06 -10.14
N GLY A 138 -15.20 17.61 -10.08
CA GLY A 138 -14.36 17.65 -8.89
C GLY A 138 -14.59 16.51 -7.91
N ASN A 139 -15.41 15.50 -8.27
CA ASN A 139 -15.54 14.31 -7.43
C ASN A 139 -14.31 13.42 -7.64
N TYR A 140 -13.76 12.90 -6.55
CA TYR A 140 -12.65 11.96 -6.59
C TYR A 140 -13.13 10.53 -6.32
N SER A 141 -12.41 9.58 -6.90
CA SER A 141 -12.53 8.14 -6.67
C SER A 141 -11.13 7.53 -6.74
N TYR A 142 -11.01 6.29 -6.29
CA TYR A 142 -9.74 5.57 -6.30
C TYR A 142 -9.89 4.29 -7.12
N ASN A 143 -8.96 4.04 -8.03
CA ASN A 143 -8.87 2.77 -8.74
C ASN A 143 -7.78 1.92 -8.12
N LEU A 144 -8.14 0.74 -7.64
CA LEU A 144 -7.22 -0.19 -7.03
C LEU A 144 -6.84 -1.25 -8.05
N LEU A 145 -5.54 -1.56 -8.08
CA LEU A 145 -5.00 -2.80 -8.62
C LEU A 145 -4.84 -3.78 -7.47
N ILE A 146 -5.45 -4.95 -7.57
CA ILE A 146 -5.41 -6.00 -6.54
C ILE A 146 -4.68 -7.21 -7.08
N TYR A 147 -3.65 -7.64 -6.36
CA TYR A 147 -2.98 -8.90 -6.58
C TYR A 147 -3.52 -9.96 -5.61
N ARG A 148 -3.58 -11.20 -6.08
CA ARG A 148 -3.68 -12.38 -5.23
C ARG A 148 -2.32 -13.04 -5.15
N TYR A 149 -1.72 -13.05 -3.98
CA TYR A 149 -0.40 -13.59 -3.72
C TYR A 149 -0.50 -15.01 -3.19
N HIS A 150 0.22 -15.95 -3.82
CA HIS A 150 0.10 -17.39 -3.58
C HIS A 150 1.24 -17.88 -2.68
N CYS A 151 0.90 -18.21 -1.44
CA CYS A 151 1.82 -18.61 -0.36
C CYS A 151 2.65 -19.85 -0.70
N GLY A 152 2.02 -20.90 -1.22
CA GLY A 152 2.62 -22.23 -1.39
C GLY A 152 3.70 -22.32 -2.46
N ASN A 153 3.85 -21.29 -3.29
CA ASN A 153 4.80 -21.28 -4.39
C ASN A 153 6.12 -20.56 -4.05
N ILE A 154 6.20 -19.92 -2.88
CA ILE A 154 7.33 -19.06 -2.54
C ILE A 154 8.43 -19.93 -1.90
N PRO A 155 9.63 -19.99 -2.48
CA PRO A 155 10.73 -20.74 -1.90
C PRO A 155 11.15 -20.15 -0.56
N ASP A 156 11.56 -21.00 0.39
CA ASP A 156 12.01 -20.58 1.73
C ASP A 156 13.29 -19.77 1.72
N THR A 157 14.12 -20.00 0.70
CA THR A 157 15.28 -19.19 0.38
C THR A 157 15.01 -18.40 -0.90
N PRO A 158 15.35 -17.10 -0.94
CA PRO A 158 15.32 -16.37 -2.20
C PRO A 158 16.23 -17.07 -3.21
N PRO A 159 15.90 -17.04 -4.49
CA PRO A 159 16.79 -17.57 -5.51
C PRO A 159 18.15 -16.85 -5.44
N SER A 160 19.23 -17.56 -5.75
CA SER A 160 20.61 -17.08 -5.57
C SER A 160 20.89 -15.76 -6.29
N TRP A 161 20.23 -15.49 -7.42
CA TRP A 161 20.34 -14.22 -8.13
C TRP A 161 19.79 -13.04 -7.32
N TYR A 162 18.74 -13.24 -6.52
CA TYR A 162 18.14 -12.21 -5.67
C TYR A 162 19.05 -11.91 -4.48
N MET A 163 19.62 -12.96 -3.86
CA MET A 163 20.60 -12.80 -2.78
C MET A 163 21.84 -12.02 -3.23
N LYS A 164 22.33 -12.24 -4.46
CA LYS A 164 23.47 -11.50 -5.03
C LYS A 164 23.22 -10.00 -5.22
N LYS A 165 21.95 -9.57 -5.31
CA LYS A 165 21.56 -8.15 -5.39
C LYS A 165 21.67 -7.45 -4.02
N GLN A 166 21.58 -8.21 -2.93
CA GLN A 166 21.60 -7.72 -1.55
C GLN A 166 23.02 -7.84 -0.96
N TRP A 167 23.81 -6.76 -1.03
CA TRP A 167 25.16 -6.69 -0.46
C TRP A 167 25.09 -6.55 1.09
N PRO A 168 25.98 -7.18 1.89
CA PRO A 168 27.09 -8.06 1.53
C PRO A 168 26.66 -9.53 1.48
N TYR A 169 27.28 -10.29 0.58
CA TYR A 169 27.06 -11.72 0.42
C TYR A 169 28.16 -12.51 1.16
N TRP A 170 27.78 -13.52 1.94
CA TRP A 170 28.69 -14.49 2.53
C TRP A 170 28.30 -15.86 1.99
N GLU A 171 29.26 -16.58 1.39
CA GLU A 171 29.10 -17.94 0.86
C GLU A 171 29.04 -19.00 1.97
#